data_AF-F8A5R8-F1
#
_entry.id   AF-F8A5R8-F1
#
_cell.length_a   1.000
_cell.length_b   1.000
_cell.length_c   1.000
_cell.angle_alpha   90.00
_cell.angle_beta   90.00
_cell.angle_gamma   90.00
#
_symmetry.space_group_name_H-M   'P 1'
#
loop_
_entity.id
_entity.type
_entity.pdbx_description
1 polymer ?
#
loop_
_entity_poly.entity_id
_entity_poly.type
_entity_poly.pdbx_seq_one_letter_code
_entity_poly.pdbx_strand_id
1 'polypeptide(L)'
;MTTFATETEAFYPIRLREGEFEALVPRFVQRLSERWLWADWKPLLDGPAGRVRPDIALISKDCSRWCVVEVELASHPESHFRGQFEALEAAYYDTHLLRGLSAAFPSLAPSDIERLLREEPPTLLCVADDLSESLRIACRDFGFELAVGTPYRSGSGSYAIEWRRVPSSLMEKRGPSGVEYLLRLAPERLGGRQRGTLPRGFPNIKDFSLRVGQTMYPTRVFDLTTARAIYLPKGAVQVQGRPLVIRPIDPAQALYELLNGEVLG
;
A
#
# COMPACT_ATOMS: atom_id res chain seq x y z
N MET A 1 23.37 -17.57 0.14
CA MET A 1 22.46 -17.69 1.30
C MET A 1 23.25 -18.22 2.46
N THR A 2 23.20 -17.54 3.60
CA THR A 2 23.96 -17.89 4.81
C THR A 2 23.08 -18.69 5.76
N THR A 3 23.57 -19.85 6.21
CA THR A 3 23.06 -20.58 7.37
C THR A 3 23.23 -19.70 8.61
N PHE A 4 22.25 -19.70 9.52
CA PHE A 4 22.42 -19.11 10.84
C PHE A 4 22.15 -20.16 11.91
N ALA A 5 22.69 -19.96 13.11
CA ALA A 5 22.48 -20.84 14.24
C ALA A 5 22.05 -20.03 15.46
N THR A 6 21.14 -20.59 16.25
CA THR A 6 20.93 -20.20 17.64
C THR A 6 21.90 -20.99 18.53
N GLU A 7 21.87 -20.75 19.85
CA GLU A 7 22.63 -21.55 20.81
C GLU A 7 22.28 -23.06 20.74
N THR A 8 21.08 -23.38 20.27
CA THR A 8 20.52 -24.75 20.31
C THR A 8 20.37 -25.40 18.94
N GLU A 9 20.23 -24.63 17.85
CA GLU A 9 19.88 -25.19 16.53
C GLU A 9 20.50 -24.41 15.37
N ALA A 10 20.88 -25.13 14.31
CA ALA A 10 21.23 -24.56 13.01
C ALA A 10 20.02 -24.51 12.09
N PHE A 11 19.88 -23.42 11.34
CA PHE A 11 18.79 -23.15 10.40
C PHE A 11 19.33 -23.09 8.97
N TYR A 12 18.70 -23.84 8.08
CA TYR A 12 19.08 -23.93 6.67
C TYR A 12 18.01 -23.31 5.80
N PRO A 13 18.38 -22.59 4.73
CA PRO A 13 17.41 -22.03 3.80
C PRO A 13 16.65 -23.16 3.13
N ILE A 14 15.34 -22.99 2.97
CA ILE A 14 14.46 -23.97 2.33
C ILE A 14 13.68 -23.30 1.21
N ARG A 15 13.12 -24.11 0.31
CA ARG A 15 12.09 -23.68 -0.63
C ARG A 15 10.77 -24.25 -0.18
N LEU A 16 9.77 -23.38 -0.09
CA LEU A 16 8.41 -23.75 0.27
C LEU A 16 7.52 -23.70 -0.97
N ARG A 17 6.46 -24.50 -0.96
CA ARG A 17 5.33 -24.25 -1.87
C ARG A 17 4.58 -23.01 -1.39
N GLU A 18 3.86 -22.37 -2.31
CA GLU A 18 3.14 -21.12 -2.05
C GLU A 18 2.25 -21.23 -0.81
N GLY A 19 1.36 -22.23 -0.75
CA GLY A 19 0.50 -22.43 0.42
C GLY A 19 1.22 -22.74 1.73
N GLU A 20 2.43 -23.34 1.68
CA GLU A 20 3.25 -23.55 2.88
C GLU A 20 3.89 -22.24 3.34
N PHE A 21 4.34 -21.41 2.39
CA PHE A 21 4.87 -20.09 2.69
C PHE A 21 3.78 -19.16 3.21
N GLU A 22 2.62 -19.10 2.55
CA GLU A 22 1.44 -18.35 2.96
C GLU A 22 1.03 -18.71 4.40
N ALA A 23 0.96 -20.00 4.74
CA ALA A 23 0.65 -20.43 6.10
C ALA A 23 1.73 -20.07 7.14
N LEU A 24 2.97 -19.82 6.69
CA LEU A 24 4.09 -19.46 7.53
C LEU A 24 4.13 -17.95 7.85
N VAL A 25 3.87 -17.10 6.85
CA VAL A 25 3.95 -15.63 6.96
C VAL A 25 3.22 -15.05 8.19
N PRO A 26 1.96 -15.43 8.53
CA PRO A 26 1.23 -14.83 9.65
C PRO A 26 2.00 -14.89 10.97
N ARG A 27 2.70 -16.01 11.21
CA ARG A 27 3.45 -16.26 12.47
C ARG A 27 4.61 -15.29 12.64
N PHE A 28 5.18 -14.82 11.53
CA PHE A 28 6.32 -13.91 11.54
C PHE A 28 5.89 -12.45 11.41
N VAL A 29 4.83 -12.16 10.67
CA VAL A 29 4.30 -10.79 10.57
C VAL A 29 3.75 -10.30 11.92
N GLN A 30 3.12 -11.18 12.71
CA GLN A 30 2.75 -10.85 14.09
C GLN A 30 3.95 -10.50 14.98
N ARG A 31 5.12 -11.11 14.73
CA ARG A 31 6.37 -10.83 15.47
C ARG A 31 7.10 -9.61 14.96
N LEU A 32 7.01 -9.31 13.66
CA LEU A 32 7.60 -8.13 13.05
C LEU A 32 7.05 -6.84 13.67
N SER A 33 5.79 -6.86 14.09
CA SER A 33 5.18 -5.70 14.72
C SER A 33 3.95 -6.13 15.52
N GLU A 34 4.02 -5.95 16.84
CA GLU A 34 2.88 -6.16 17.76
C GLU A 34 1.70 -5.21 17.49
N ARG A 35 1.74 -4.44 16.40
CA ARG A 35 0.86 -3.32 16.08
C ARG A 35 -0.11 -3.65 14.97
N TRP A 36 0.06 -4.79 14.31
CA TRP A 36 -0.81 -5.25 13.24
C TRP A 36 -1.64 -6.44 13.69
N LEU A 37 -2.88 -6.46 13.24
CA LEU A 37 -3.75 -7.62 13.22
C LEU A 37 -3.65 -8.25 11.84
N TRP A 38 -3.58 -9.57 11.81
CA TRP A 38 -3.52 -10.37 10.60
C TRP A 38 -4.80 -11.20 10.49
N ALA A 39 -5.39 -11.27 9.30
CA ALA A 39 -6.45 -12.22 9.02
C ALA A 39 -6.41 -12.70 7.57
N ASP A 40 -6.69 -13.98 7.38
CA ASP A 40 -6.96 -14.54 6.05
C ASP A 40 -8.24 -13.89 5.52
N TRP A 41 -8.13 -13.18 4.41
CA TRP A 41 -9.20 -12.36 3.88
C TRP A 41 -9.18 -12.44 2.37
N LYS A 42 -9.97 -13.39 1.82
CA LYS A 42 -10.01 -13.72 0.39
C LYS A 42 -11.33 -13.37 -0.30
N PRO A 43 -11.90 -12.15 -0.14
CA PRO A 43 -13.10 -11.78 -0.87
C PRO A 43 -12.79 -11.69 -2.36
N LEU A 44 -13.82 -11.82 -3.18
CA LEU A 44 -13.70 -11.51 -4.60
C LEU A 44 -13.91 -10.02 -4.79
N LEU A 45 -12.83 -9.32 -5.10
CA LEU A 45 -12.81 -7.89 -5.38
C LEU A 45 -13.10 -7.66 -6.86
N ASP A 46 -13.91 -6.64 -7.14
CA ASP A 46 -14.23 -6.21 -8.49
C ASP A 46 -13.47 -4.90 -8.80
N GLY A 47 -13.08 -4.72 -10.07
CA GLY A 47 -12.39 -3.54 -10.56
C GLY A 47 -12.41 -3.45 -12.09
N PRO A 48 -11.94 -2.34 -12.67
CA PRO A 48 -11.90 -2.13 -14.11
C PRO A 48 -10.88 -3.03 -14.83
N ALA A 49 -9.88 -3.56 -14.11
CA ALA A 49 -8.92 -4.54 -14.62
C ALA A 49 -9.39 -6.01 -14.43
N GLY A 50 -10.59 -6.23 -13.89
CA GLY A 50 -11.16 -7.56 -13.71
C GLY A 50 -11.53 -7.87 -12.26
N ARG A 51 -11.54 -9.17 -11.92
CA ARG A 51 -11.86 -9.67 -10.57
C ARG A 51 -10.64 -10.36 -9.98
N VAL A 52 -10.39 -10.16 -8.71
CA VAL A 52 -9.22 -10.74 -8.02
C VAL A 52 -9.55 -11.08 -6.57
N ARG A 53 -8.85 -12.07 -6.00
CA ARG A 53 -8.92 -12.37 -4.57
C ARG A 53 -7.55 -12.11 -3.98
N PRO A 54 -7.42 -11.20 -2.99
CA PRO A 54 -6.19 -11.12 -2.22
C PRO A 54 -6.09 -12.34 -1.29
N ASP A 55 -4.89 -12.59 -0.78
CA ASP A 55 -4.70 -13.65 0.22
C ASP A 55 -5.10 -13.20 1.63
N ILE A 56 -4.65 -12.02 2.02
CA ILE A 56 -4.62 -11.57 3.41
C ILE A 56 -4.99 -10.09 3.52
N ALA A 57 -5.53 -9.72 4.68
CA ALA A 57 -5.62 -8.34 5.13
C ALA A 57 -4.78 -8.11 6.39
N LEU A 58 -4.19 -6.91 6.48
CA LEU A 58 -3.56 -6.42 7.69
C LEU A 58 -4.29 -5.16 8.15
N ILE A 59 -4.61 -5.06 9.44
CA ILE A 59 -5.15 -3.82 10.03
C ILE A 59 -4.31 -3.43 11.24
N SER A 60 -3.83 -2.19 11.26
CA SER A 60 -3.17 -1.64 12.44
C SER A 60 -4.12 -1.64 13.65
N LYS A 61 -3.62 -1.97 14.84
CA LYS A 61 -4.42 -2.06 16.08
C LYS A 61 -5.10 -0.74 16.48
N ASP A 62 -4.57 0.39 16.02
CA ASP A 62 -5.16 1.73 16.21
C ASP A 62 -6.10 2.12 15.04
N CYS A 63 -6.38 1.20 14.12
CA CYS A 63 -7.23 1.41 12.95
C CYS A 63 -6.81 2.63 12.09
N SER A 64 -5.53 2.99 12.10
CA SER A 64 -5.02 4.14 11.36
C SER A 64 -4.63 3.81 9.91
N ARG A 65 -4.44 2.51 9.62
CA ARG A 65 -3.99 1.95 8.35
C ARG A 65 -4.46 0.51 8.18
N TRP A 66 -4.54 0.10 6.93
CA TRP A 66 -4.72 -1.29 6.55
C TRP A 66 -3.97 -1.61 5.25
N CYS A 67 -3.67 -2.89 5.05
CA CYS A 67 -3.04 -3.39 3.86
C CYS A 67 -3.83 -4.55 3.27
N VAL A 68 -3.78 -4.64 1.95
CA VAL A 68 -4.21 -5.81 1.18
C VAL A 68 -2.93 -6.50 0.72
N VAL A 69 -2.80 -7.77 1.07
CA VAL A 69 -1.55 -8.50 0.96
C VAL A 69 -1.68 -9.65 -0.04
N GLU A 70 -0.73 -9.74 -0.96
CA GLU A 70 -0.50 -10.90 -1.82
C GLU A 70 0.80 -11.60 -1.38
N VAL A 71 0.77 -12.92 -1.28
CA VAL A 71 1.96 -13.73 -0.98
C VAL A 71 2.46 -14.36 -2.26
N GLU A 72 3.73 -14.10 -2.60
CA GLU A 72 4.31 -14.57 -3.86
C GLU A 72 5.61 -15.34 -3.66
N LEU A 73 5.89 -16.28 -4.55
CA LEU A 73 7.20 -16.92 -4.61
C LEU A 73 8.04 -16.22 -5.68
N ALA A 74 9.30 -15.90 -5.36
CA ALA A 74 10.23 -15.25 -6.28
C ALA A 74 10.49 -16.08 -7.56
N SER A 75 10.26 -17.39 -7.49
CA SER A 75 10.36 -18.32 -8.63
C SER A 75 9.15 -18.29 -9.56
N HIS A 76 8.05 -17.63 -9.19
CA HIS A 76 6.90 -17.50 -10.08
C HIS A 76 7.25 -16.67 -11.32
N PRO A 77 6.77 -17.09 -12.52
CA PRO A 77 6.95 -16.29 -13.72
C PRO A 77 6.14 -15.00 -13.60
N GLU A 78 6.62 -13.92 -14.23
CA GLU A 78 5.96 -12.61 -14.16
C GLU A 78 4.48 -12.63 -14.59
N SER A 79 4.15 -13.46 -15.59
CA SER A 79 2.77 -13.63 -16.05
C SER A 79 1.81 -14.19 -14.98
N HIS A 80 2.33 -14.77 -13.90
CA HIS A 80 1.55 -15.24 -12.77
C HIS A 80 1.00 -14.06 -11.96
N PHE A 81 1.89 -13.24 -11.40
CA PHE A 81 1.51 -12.18 -10.47
C PHE A 81 1.12 -10.85 -11.15
N ARG A 82 1.57 -10.58 -12.37
CA ARG A 82 1.37 -9.26 -13.00
C ARG A 82 -0.11 -8.91 -13.17
N GLY A 83 -0.91 -9.87 -13.60
CA GLY A 83 -2.37 -9.68 -13.76
C GLY A 83 -3.09 -9.52 -12.42
N GLN A 84 -2.67 -10.24 -11.37
CA GLN A 84 -3.20 -10.06 -10.02
C GLN A 84 -2.88 -8.67 -9.48
N PHE A 85 -1.64 -8.21 -9.67
CA PHE A 85 -1.20 -6.89 -9.18
C PHE A 85 -1.96 -5.77 -9.89
N GLU A 86 -2.12 -5.85 -11.21
CA GLU A 86 -2.95 -4.90 -11.96
C GLU A 86 -4.41 -4.90 -11.48
N ALA A 87 -4.99 -6.07 -11.25
CA ALA A 87 -6.36 -6.18 -10.76
C ALA A 87 -6.54 -5.64 -9.33
N LEU A 88 -5.59 -5.89 -8.43
CA LEU A 88 -5.60 -5.36 -7.05
C LEU A 88 -5.31 -3.85 -7.01
N GLU A 89 -4.45 -3.35 -7.88
CA GLU A 89 -4.21 -1.91 -8.04
C GLU A 89 -5.50 -1.17 -8.39
N ALA A 90 -6.28 -1.76 -9.31
CA ALA A 90 -7.49 -1.14 -9.82
C ALA A 90 -8.77 -1.49 -9.04
N ALA A 91 -8.72 -2.42 -8.08
CA ALA A 91 -9.91 -2.90 -7.35
C ALA A 91 -10.62 -1.80 -6.53
N TYR A 92 -11.92 -1.96 -6.34
CA TYR A 92 -12.73 -1.08 -5.50
C TYR A 92 -12.63 -1.48 -4.01
N TYR A 93 -12.19 -0.55 -3.17
CA TYR A 93 -12.02 -0.75 -1.72
C TYR A 93 -12.93 0.19 -0.92
N ASP A 94 -14.24 -0.05 -0.99
CA ASP A 94 -15.22 0.79 -0.29
C ASP A 94 -15.99 0.03 0.81
N THR A 95 -16.98 0.69 1.40
CA THR A 95 -17.81 0.17 2.50
C THR A 95 -18.53 -1.15 2.23
N HIS A 96 -18.68 -1.59 0.98
CA HIS A 96 -19.24 -2.93 0.68
C HIS A 96 -18.40 -4.06 1.29
N LEU A 97 -17.11 -3.81 1.56
CA LEU A 97 -16.18 -4.76 2.18
C LEU A 97 -16.35 -4.87 3.71
N LEU A 98 -17.11 -3.97 4.34
CA LEU A 98 -17.22 -3.85 5.80
C LEU A 98 -17.58 -5.18 6.46
N ARG A 99 -18.56 -5.91 5.91
CA ARG A 99 -19.00 -7.20 6.47
C ARG A 99 -17.88 -8.23 6.47
N GLY A 100 -17.14 -8.32 5.37
CA GLY A 100 -16.04 -9.28 5.23
C GLY A 100 -14.88 -8.95 6.17
N LEU A 101 -14.49 -7.68 6.26
CA LEU A 101 -13.43 -7.25 7.17
C LEU A 101 -13.84 -7.36 8.64
N SER A 102 -15.08 -7.02 9.00
CA SER A 102 -15.57 -7.17 10.38
C SER A 102 -15.58 -8.62 10.83
N ALA A 103 -15.88 -9.56 9.92
CA ALA A 103 -15.80 -10.98 10.20
C ALA A 103 -14.36 -11.47 10.37
N ALA A 104 -13.43 -10.93 9.57
CA ALA A 104 -12.01 -11.26 9.65
C ALA A 104 -11.31 -10.67 10.90
N PHE A 105 -11.79 -9.53 11.41
CA PHE A 105 -11.24 -8.81 12.55
C PHE A 105 -12.29 -8.57 13.66
N PRO A 106 -12.77 -9.63 14.33
CA PRO A 106 -13.87 -9.52 15.30
C PRO A 106 -13.51 -8.73 16.57
N SER A 107 -12.22 -8.47 16.81
CA SER A 107 -11.74 -7.65 17.93
C SER A 107 -11.81 -6.15 17.67
N LEU A 108 -12.09 -5.72 16.43
CA LEU A 108 -12.23 -4.32 16.07
C LEU A 108 -13.71 -3.91 16.04
N ALA A 109 -13.99 -2.66 16.40
CA ALA A 109 -15.35 -2.13 16.26
C ALA A 109 -15.69 -1.94 14.78
N PRO A 110 -16.90 -2.35 14.31
CA PRO A 110 -17.31 -2.15 12.92
C PRO A 110 -17.24 -0.69 12.46
N SER A 111 -17.52 0.27 13.35
CA SER A 111 -17.42 1.70 13.06
C SER A 111 -15.99 2.14 12.72
N ASP A 112 -14.97 1.53 13.34
CA ASP A 112 -13.58 1.84 13.05
C ASP A 112 -13.16 1.30 11.67
N ILE A 113 -13.60 0.09 11.32
CA ILE A 113 -13.37 -0.51 10.00
C ILE A 113 -14.09 0.29 8.92
N GLU A 114 -15.34 0.71 9.17
CA GLU A 114 -16.10 1.55 8.23
C GLU A 114 -15.40 2.89 7.99
N ARG A 115 -14.91 3.53 9.05
CA ARG A 115 -14.09 4.74 8.95
C ARG A 115 -12.83 4.48 8.10
N LEU A 116 -12.12 3.39 8.37
CA LEU A 116 -10.93 2.96 7.63
C LEU A 116 -11.21 2.82 6.13
N LEU A 117 -12.28 2.11 5.75
CA LEU A 117 -12.68 1.92 4.36
C LEU A 117 -13.05 3.22 3.64
N ARG A 118 -13.61 4.19 4.35
CA ARG A 118 -14.00 5.49 3.75
C ARG A 118 -12.81 6.44 3.60
N GLU A 119 -11.95 6.49 4.61
CA GLU A 119 -10.96 7.56 4.75
C GLU A 119 -9.58 7.13 4.25
N GLU A 120 -9.23 5.85 4.43
CA GLU A 120 -7.87 5.35 4.26
C GLU A 120 -7.84 4.25 3.18
N PRO A 121 -7.36 4.55 1.96
CA PRO A 121 -7.18 3.53 0.94
C PRO A 121 -6.13 2.49 1.41
N PRO A 122 -6.30 1.20 1.08
CA PRO A 122 -5.35 0.20 1.53
C PRO A 122 -4.00 0.37 0.83
N THR A 123 -2.93 0.19 1.60
CA THR A 123 -1.61 -0.09 1.04
C THR A 123 -1.63 -1.47 0.40
N LEU A 124 -1.08 -1.59 -0.80
CA LEU A 124 -0.85 -2.89 -1.41
C LEU A 124 0.51 -3.40 -0.98
N LEU A 125 0.58 -4.63 -0.48
CA LEU A 125 1.79 -5.24 0.03
C LEU A 125 2.01 -6.60 -0.63
N CYS A 126 3.18 -6.80 -1.22
CA CYS A 126 3.63 -8.11 -1.65
C CYS A 126 4.59 -8.66 -0.59
N VAL A 127 4.35 -9.88 -0.13
CA VAL A 127 5.28 -10.63 0.73
C VAL A 127 5.90 -11.76 -0.09
N ALA A 128 7.21 -11.73 -0.26
CA ALA A 128 7.92 -12.69 -1.09
C ALA A 128 8.96 -13.51 -0.31
N ASP A 129 9.20 -14.75 -0.74
CA ASP A 129 10.19 -15.65 -0.13
C ASP A 129 11.65 -15.29 -0.52
N ASP A 130 11.84 -14.63 -1.66
CA ASP A 130 13.11 -14.04 -2.08
C ASP A 130 12.88 -12.80 -2.97
N LEU A 131 13.97 -12.14 -3.37
CA LEU A 131 13.91 -11.00 -4.28
C LEU A 131 14.20 -11.44 -5.72
N SER A 132 13.23 -11.26 -6.62
CA SER A 132 13.46 -11.28 -8.07
C SER A 132 13.30 -9.89 -8.66
N GLU A 133 14.05 -9.60 -9.72
CA GLU A 133 14.01 -8.29 -10.38
C GLU A 133 12.67 -8.04 -11.06
N SER A 134 12.05 -9.06 -11.66
CA SER A 134 10.71 -8.97 -12.26
C SER A 134 9.65 -8.65 -11.20
N LEU A 135 9.68 -9.31 -10.04
CA LEU A 135 8.73 -9.05 -8.95
C LEU A 135 8.91 -7.63 -8.39
N ARG A 136 10.17 -7.19 -8.23
CA ARG A 136 10.49 -5.81 -7.79
C ARG A 136 9.96 -4.77 -8.77
N ILE A 137 10.15 -4.98 -10.07
CA ILE A 137 9.64 -4.11 -11.13
C ILE A 137 8.12 -4.06 -11.09
N ALA A 138 7.45 -5.21 -11.05
CA ALA A 138 5.99 -5.26 -11.01
C ALA A 138 5.42 -4.61 -9.75
N CYS A 139 5.99 -4.86 -8.56
CA CYS A 139 5.56 -4.19 -7.34
C CYS A 139 5.63 -2.67 -7.48
N ARG A 140 6.73 -2.15 -8.03
CA ARG A 140 6.90 -0.71 -8.29
C ARG A 140 5.86 -0.19 -9.28
N ASP A 141 5.65 -0.91 -10.39
CA ASP A 141 4.78 -0.48 -11.48
C ASP A 141 3.31 -0.37 -11.01
N PHE A 142 2.87 -1.27 -10.13
CA PHE A 142 1.50 -1.33 -9.59
C PHE A 142 1.36 -0.76 -8.17
N GLY A 143 2.39 -0.08 -7.65
CA GLY A 143 2.32 0.60 -6.36
C GLY A 143 2.25 -0.31 -5.14
N PHE A 144 2.72 -1.56 -5.24
CA PHE A 144 2.93 -2.44 -4.10
C PHE A 144 4.21 -2.07 -3.34
N GLU A 145 4.09 -2.05 -2.03
CA GLU A 145 5.25 -2.21 -1.18
C GLU A 145 5.71 -3.67 -1.20
N LEU A 146 7.01 -3.90 -0.99
CA LEU A 146 7.59 -5.24 -1.05
C LEU A 146 8.30 -5.58 0.26
N ALA A 147 7.84 -6.64 0.92
CA ALA A 147 8.52 -7.31 2.00
C ALA A 147 9.17 -8.61 1.49
N VAL A 148 10.40 -8.87 1.88
CA VAL A 148 11.15 -10.07 1.44
C VAL A 148 11.64 -10.81 2.67
N GLY A 149 11.17 -12.06 2.81
CA GLY A 149 11.47 -12.93 3.94
C GLY A 149 11.87 -14.33 3.48
N THR A 150 13.16 -14.67 3.59
CA THR A 150 13.64 -16.00 3.20
C THR A 150 13.30 -17.04 4.27
N PRO A 151 12.59 -18.13 3.95
CA PRO A 151 12.25 -19.17 4.90
C PRO A 151 13.44 -20.10 5.18
N TYR A 152 13.57 -20.48 6.45
CA TYR A 152 14.57 -21.39 6.97
C TYR A 152 13.90 -22.50 7.79
N ARG A 153 14.56 -23.66 7.87
CA ARG A 153 14.14 -24.76 8.72
C ARG A 153 15.32 -25.33 9.50
N SER A 154 15.12 -25.60 10.78
CA SER A 154 16.12 -26.28 11.61
C SER A 154 16.05 -27.80 11.46
N GLY A 155 17.06 -28.50 11.98
CA GLY A 155 17.11 -29.97 11.99
C GLY A 155 15.96 -30.63 12.80
N SER A 156 15.41 -29.92 13.79
CA SER A 156 14.23 -30.37 14.57
C SER A 156 12.90 -30.10 13.86
N GLY A 157 12.93 -29.39 12.73
CA GLY A 157 11.76 -29.05 11.93
C GLY A 157 11.15 -27.68 12.24
N SER A 158 11.74 -26.90 13.16
CA SER A 158 11.29 -25.53 13.46
C SER A 158 11.50 -24.61 12.26
N TYR A 159 10.57 -23.69 12.04
CA TYR A 159 10.68 -22.70 10.97
C TYR A 159 11.19 -21.36 11.47
N ALA A 160 11.90 -20.65 10.59
CA ALA A 160 12.28 -19.25 10.76
C ALA A 160 12.13 -18.47 9.44
N ILE A 161 12.07 -17.15 9.51
CA ILE A 161 12.13 -16.26 8.34
C ILE A 161 13.21 -15.20 8.59
N GLU A 162 14.14 -15.06 7.66
CA GLU A 162 15.09 -13.94 7.59
C GLU A 162 14.46 -12.81 6.78
N TRP A 163 14.03 -11.75 7.45
CA TRP A 163 13.50 -10.56 6.77
C TRP A 163 14.64 -9.69 6.24
N ARG A 164 14.84 -9.70 4.93
CA ARG A 164 15.83 -8.85 4.25
C ARG A 164 15.30 -7.47 3.93
N ARG A 165 13.98 -7.36 3.75
CA ARG A 165 13.29 -6.12 3.47
C ARG A 165 11.94 -6.12 4.17
N VAL A 166 11.67 -5.07 4.95
CA VAL A 166 10.37 -4.80 5.53
C VAL A 166 10.04 -3.33 5.24
N PRO A 167 8.90 -3.02 4.61
CA PRO A 167 8.51 -1.65 4.38
C PRO A 167 8.38 -0.86 5.68
N SER A 168 8.83 0.39 5.68
CA SER A 168 8.73 1.27 6.86
C SER A 168 7.28 1.47 7.30
N SER A 169 6.32 1.38 6.38
CA SER A 169 4.88 1.44 6.66
C SER A 169 4.44 0.43 7.75
N LEU A 170 5.07 -0.74 7.82
CA LEU A 170 4.79 -1.81 8.77
C LEU A 170 5.50 -1.61 10.12
N MET A 171 6.63 -0.90 10.12
CA MET A 171 7.49 -0.70 11.29
C MET A 171 7.13 0.60 12.04
N GLU A 172 6.93 1.68 11.30
CA GLU A 172 6.82 3.03 11.86
C GLU A 172 5.41 3.31 12.39
N LYS A 173 5.35 3.97 13.54
CA LYS A 173 4.11 4.58 14.04
C LYS A 173 3.87 5.76 13.14
N ARG A 174 2.70 5.82 12.48
CA ARG A 174 2.30 7.01 11.72
C ARG A 174 2.43 8.19 12.68
N GLY A 175 3.47 8.98 12.49
CA GLY A 175 3.60 10.22 13.23
C GLY A 175 2.43 11.13 12.82
N PRO A 176 2.07 12.10 13.65
CA PRO A 176 1.14 13.17 13.24
C PRO A 176 1.70 14.03 12.08
N SER A 177 2.92 13.76 11.59
CA SER A 177 3.51 14.45 10.45
C SER A 177 2.72 14.15 9.17
N GLY A 178 2.12 15.20 8.62
CA GLY A 178 1.27 15.18 7.43
C GLY A 178 1.93 14.41 6.28
N VAL A 179 1.26 13.34 5.84
CA VAL A 179 1.69 12.55 4.69
C VAL A 179 1.75 13.47 3.47
N GLU A 180 2.92 13.56 2.85
CA GLU A 180 3.07 14.28 1.59
C GLU A 180 2.69 13.34 0.43
N TYR A 181 1.83 13.83 -0.45
CA TYR A 181 1.29 13.09 -1.59
C TYR A 181 1.93 13.57 -2.87
N LEU A 182 2.82 12.75 -3.44
CA LEU A 182 3.48 13.06 -4.70
C LEU A 182 2.48 13.08 -5.87
N LEU A 183 2.33 14.24 -6.52
CA LEU A 183 1.53 14.41 -7.73
C LEU A 183 2.31 13.94 -8.97
N ARG A 184 1.69 13.08 -9.77
CA ARG A 184 2.20 12.76 -11.12
C ARG A 184 1.57 13.70 -12.14
N LEU A 185 2.37 14.50 -12.83
CA LEU A 185 1.86 15.42 -13.84
C LEU A 185 1.66 14.71 -15.18
N ALA A 186 0.48 14.87 -15.77
CA ALA A 186 0.23 14.43 -17.15
C ALA A 186 0.75 15.48 -18.13
N PRO A 187 1.15 15.13 -19.37
CA PRO A 187 1.55 16.13 -20.37
C PRO A 187 0.39 17.03 -20.80
N GLU A 188 -0.85 16.54 -20.66
CA GLU A 188 -2.08 17.22 -21.07
C GLU A 188 -2.38 18.47 -20.23
N ARG A 189 -2.86 19.51 -20.91
CA ARG A 189 -3.38 20.73 -20.30
C ARG A 189 -4.79 21.00 -20.81
N LEU A 190 -5.71 21.32 -19.90
CA LEU A 190 -7.07 21.71 -20.24
C LEU A 190 -7.31 23.14 -19.79
N GLY A 191 -7.66 24.03 -20.73
CA GLY A 191 -7.89 25.44 -20.43
C GLY A 191 -6.69 26.15 -19.79
N GLY A 192 -5.46 25.68 -20.06
CA GLY A 192 -4.22 26.20 -19.47
C GLY A 192 -3.91 25.71 -18.05
N ARG A 193 -4.71 24.78 -17.51
CA ARG A 193 -4.46 24.13 -16.21
C ARG A 193 -3.69 22.83 -16.42
N GLN A 194 -2.72 22.58 -15.54
CA GLN A 194 -1.93 21.36 -15.56
C GLN A 194 -2.73 20.23 -14.89
N ARG A 195 -2.88 19.10 -15.58
CA ARG A 195 -3.49 17.90 -14.99
C ARG A 195 -2.45 17.19 -14.11
N GLY A 196 -2.85 16.88 -12.88
CA GLY A 196 -2.09 16.05 -11.95
C GLY A 196 -2.91 14.83 -11.53
N THR A 197 -2.24 13.70 -11.37
CA THR A 197 -2.80 12.47 -10.82
C THR A 197 -2.38 12.36 -9.36
N LEU A 198 -3.38 12.23 -8.49
CA LEU A 198 -3.19 11.97 -7.07
C LEU A 198 -2.73 10.52 -6.86
N PRO A 199 -1.82 10.27 -5.92
CA PRO A 199 -1.45 8.90 -5.58
C PRO A 199 -2.64 8.19 -4.93
N ARG A 200 -2.67 6.86 -5.01
CA ARG A 200 -3.71 6.02 -4.40
C ARG A 200 -3.87 6.31 -2.90
N GLY A 201 -2.77 6.61 -2.19
CA GLY A 201 -2.76 6.97 -0.77
C GLY A 201 -3.46 8.29 -0.41
N PHE A 202 -3.85 9.12 -1.39
CA PHE A 202 -4.56 10.37 -1.11
C PHE A 202 -5.97 10.08 -0.57
N PRO A 203 -6.48 10.80 0.45
CA PRO A 203 -7.79 10.52 1.05
C PRO A 203 -8.92 10.51 0.03
N ASN A 204 -9.93 9.66 0.20
CA ASN A 204 -11.04 9.49 -0.75
C ASN A 204 -12.09 10.62 -0.67
N ILE A 205 -11.64 11.86 -0.95
CA ILE A 205 -12.46 13.08 -0.96
C ILE A 205 -12.69 13.56 -2.40
N LYS A 206 -13.90 14.03 -2.68
CA LYS A 206 -14.28 14.57 -4.02
C LYS A 206 -13.93 16.03 -4.17
N ASP A 207 -14.15 16.83 -3.13
CA ASP A 207 -13.93 18.26 -3.14
C ASP A 207 -13.06 18.63 -1.93
N PHE A 208 -12.06 19.48 -2.13
CA PHE A 208 -11.12 19.92 -1.10
C PHE A 208 -10.56 21.31 -1.41
N SER A 209 -9.99 21.97 -0.40
CA SER A 209 -9.35 23.27 -0.56
C SER A 209 -7.84 23.12 -0.68
N LEU A 210 -7.26 23.58 -1.78
CA LEU A 210 -5.83 23.52 -2.05
C LEU A 210 -5.21 24.91 -1.92
N ARG A 211 -4.32 25.09 -0.95
CA ARG A 211 -3.48 26.28 -0.78
C ARG A 211 -2.31 26.24 -1.77
N VAL A 212 -2.13 27.31 -2.54
CA VAL A 212 -0.94 27.52 -3.38
C VAL A 212 -0.37 28.90 -3.05
N GLY A 213 0.79 28.94 -2.38
CA GLY A 213 1.30 30.17 -1.78
C GLY A 213 0.34 30.70 -0.70
N GLN A 214 -0.16 31.93 -0.88
CA GLN A 214 -1.10 32.57 0.04
C GLN A 214 -2.57 32.44 -0.40
N THR A 215 -2.83 31.78 -1.52
CA THR A 215 -4.17 31.73 -2.13
C THR A 215 -4.80 30.36 -1.96
N MET A 216 -6.09 30.35 -1.63
CA MET A 216 -6.90 29.14 -1.52
C MET A 216 -7.67 28.86 -2.81
N TYR A 217 -7.64 27.61 -3.28
CA TYR A 217 -8.35 27.19 -4.49
C TYR A 217 -9.29 26.02 -4.18
N PRO A 218 -10.60 26.13 -4.52
CA PRO A 218 -11.48 24.98 -4.50
C PRO A 218 -11.01 24.00 -5.57
N THR A 219 -10.78 22.75 -5.17
CA THR A 219 -10.24 21.70 -6.02
C THR A 219 -11.16 20.50 -5.97
N ARG A 220 -11.48 19.98 -7.16
CA ARG A 220 -12.28 18.78 -7.33
C ARG A 220 -11.39 17.65 -7.84
N VAL A 221 -11.55 16.48 -7.21
CA VAL A 221 -11.03 15.21 -7.70
C VAL A 221 -12.01 14.66 -8.72
N PHE A 222 -11.48 14.37 -9.91
CA PHE A 222 -12.18 13.70 -10.98
C PHE A 222 -11.80 12.23 -10.92
N ASP A 223 -12.77 11.38 -10.58
CA ASP A 223 -12.62 9.93 -10.64
C ASP A 223 -12.69 9.51 -12.11
N LEU A 224 -11.54 9.18 -12.67
CA LEU A 224 -11.45 8.52 -13.96
C LEU A 224 -11.33 7.02 -13.72
N THR A 225 -11.68 6.21 -14.72
CA THR A 225 -11.73 4.74 -14.64
C THR A 225 -10.49 4.09 -14.04
N THR A 226 -9.33 4.74 -14.09
CA THR A 226 -8.06 4.20 -13.58
C THR A 226 -7.25 5.18 -12.73
N ALA A 227 -7.76 6.39 -12.45
CA ALA A 227 -6.97 7.42 -11.78
C ALA A 227 -7.81 8.53 -11.15
N ARG A 228 -7.34 9.04 -10.01
CA ARG A 228 -7.88 10.24 -9.37
C ARG A 228 -7.12 11.45 -9.87
N ALA A 229 -7.77 12.28 -10.69
CA ALA A 229 -7.14 13.42 -11.33
C ALA A 229 -7.61 14.75 -10.71
N ILE A 230 -6.74 15.74 -10.69
CA ILE A 230 -7.07 17.14 -10.37
C ILE A 230 -6.51 18.06 -11.46
N TYR A 231 -7.11 19.24 -11.59
CA TYR A 231 -6.54 20.32 -12.41
C TYR A 231 -5.97 21.40 -11.50
N LEU A 232 -4.66 21.57 -11.56
CA LEU A 232 -3.96 22.56 -10.75
C LEU A 232 -4.34 23.99 -11.18
N PRO A 233 -4.34 24.97 -10.26
CA PRO A 233 -4.55 26.38 -10.61
C PRO A 233 -3.57 26.85 -11.69
N LYS A 234 -4.00 27.79 -12.54
CA LYS A 234 -3.12 28.37 -13.57
C LYS A 234 -1.89 28.99 -12.90
N GLY A 235 -0.70 28.69 -13.42
CA GLY A 235 0.57 29.19 -12.88
C GLY A 235 1.03 28.50 -11.58
N ALA A 236 0.31 27.51 -11.05
CA ALA A 236 0.73 26.77 -9.86
C ALA A 236 1.97 25.89 -10.09
N VAL A 237 2.21 25.47 -11.34
CA VAL A 237 3.36 24.64 -11.70
C VAL A 237 4.47 25.55 -12.19
N GLN A 238 5.49 25.75 -11.35
CA GLN A 238 6.74 26.38 -11.80
C GLN A 238 7.60 25.32 -12.50
N VAL A 239 8.18 25.67 -13.65
CA VAL A 239 8.87 24.77 -14.61
C VAL A 239 10.20 24.21 -14.07
N GLN A 240 10.43 24.22 -12.76
CA GLN A 240 11.75 23.93 -12.18
C GLN A 240 12.07 22.44 -12.04
N GLY A 241 11.33 21.55 -12.70
CA GLY A 241 11.58 20.10 -12.69
C GLY A 241 11.48 19.43 -11.31
N ARG A 242 11.01 20.15 -10.28
CA ARG A 242 10.80 19.61 -8.94
C ARG A 242 9.49 18.82 -8.86
N PRO A 243 9.45 17.72 -8.10
CA PRO A 243 8.21 17.02 -7.84
C PRO A 243 7.22 17.95 -7.13
N LEU A 244 5.95 17.89 -7.51
CA LEU A 244 4.89 18.57 -6.75
C LEU A 244 4.35 17.62 -5.70
N VAL A 245 4.23 18.11 -4.47
CA VAL A 245 3.64 17.34 -3.38
C VAL A 245 2.44 18.08 -2.82
N ILE A 246 1.41 17.33 -2.44
CA ILE A 246 0.29 17.86 -1.65
C ILE A 246 0.51 17.44 -0.20
N ARG A 247 0.46 18.38 0.73
CA ARG A 247 0.58 18.12 2.17
C ARG A 247 -0.72 18.51 2.88
N PRO A 248 -1.24 17.72 3.82
CA PRO A 248 -2.37 18.15 4.63
C PRO A 248 -2.01 19.33 5.53
N ILE A 249 -2.89 20.33 5.59
CA ILE A 249 -2.85 21.40 6.61
C ILE A 249 -3.87 21.06 7.71
N ASP A 250 -5.11 20.77 7.30
CA ASP A 250 -6.21 20.35 8.18
C ASP A 250 -7.06 19.31 7.41
N PRO A 251 -6.72 18.01 7.50
CA PRO A 251 -7.45 16.95 6.83
C PRO A 251 -8.94 16.90 7.19
N ALA A 252 -9.30 17.24 8.43
CA ALA A 252 -10.68 17.17 8.91
C ALA A 252 -11.58 18.19 8.20
N GLN A 253 -11.00 19.32 7.76
CA GLN A 253 -11.65 20.35 6.94
C GLN A 253 -11.31 20.21 5.44
N ALA A 254 -10.74 19.07 5.02
CA ALA A 254 -10.26 18.85 3.65
C ALA A 254 -9.35 19.98 3.13
N LEU A 255 -8.44 20.48 3.97
CA LEU A 255 -7.52 21.56 3.65
C LEU A 255 -6.10 21.02 3.42
N TYR A 256 -5.56 21.31 2.23
CA TYR A 256 -4.26 20.83 1.78
C TYR A 256 -3.43 21.96 1.19
N GLU A 257 -2.12 21.76 1.10
CA GLU A 257 -1.15 22.67 0.53
C GLU A 257 -0.41 22.02 -0.63
N LEU A 258 -0.26 22.74 -1.74
CA LEU A 258 0.64 22.37 -2.82
C LEU A 258 2.04 22.95 -2.55
N LEU A 259 3.04 22.08 -2.52
CA LEU A 259 4.44 22.45 -2.34
C LEU A 259 5.26 21.99 -3.56
N ASN A 260 6.31 22.75 -3.87
CA ASN A 260 7.40 22.25 -4.70
C ASN A 260 8.29 21.40 -3.78
N GLY A 261 8.24 20.07 -3.93
CA GLY A 261 9.06 19.16 -3.15
C GLY A 261 10.55 19.44 -3.35
N GLU A 262 11.34 19.22 -2.31
CA GLU A 262 12.78 19.08 -2.47
C GLU A 262 13.06 17.73 -3.14
N VAL A 263 14.10 17.65 -3.98
CA VAL A 263 14.55 16.36 -4.49
C VAL A 263 15.11 15.62 -3.28
N LEU A 264 14.35 14.70 -2.72
CA LEU A 264 14.86 13.73 -1.76
C LEU A 264 15.89 12.88 -2.52
N GLY A 265 17.17 13.24 -2.34
CA GLY A 265 18.32 12.49 -2.86
C GLY A 265 18.52 11.19 -2.10
#